data_AF-A0A7S2LNB7-F1
#
_entry.id   AF-A0A7S2LNB7-F1
#
_cell.length_a   1.000
_cell.length_b   1.000
_cell.length_c   1.000
_cell.angle_alpha   90.00
_cell.angle_beta   90.00
_cell.angle_gamma   90.00
#
_symmetry.space_group_name_H-M   'P 1'
#
loop_
_entity.id
_entity.type
_entity.pdbx_description
1 polymer ?
#
loop_
_entity_poly.entity_id
_entity_poly.type
_entity_poly.pdbx_seq_one_letter_code
_entity_poly.pdbx_strand_id
1 'polypeptide(L)'
;DFCAAHLASLCEYALHETKTSGTGRMVNYDTLPDILMDDIIPNYFLSEGGTFGEREKENIRRVSGTYSKGRHGKTKAWVEDSDKKDRGASDKIRHAAATFLQSSFDAFREL
;
A
#
# COMPACT_ATOMS: atom_id res chain seq x y z
N ASP A 1 6.31 -21.12 5.19
CA ASP A 1 5.09 -21.56 4.50
C ASP A 1 3.84 -21.07 5.20
N PHE A 2 3.65 -21.32 6.51
CA PHE A 2 2.50 -20.80 7.28
C PHE A 2 2.25 -19.29 7.13
N CYS A 3 3.28 -18.44 7.29
CA CYS A 3 3.09 -16.99 7.19
C CYS A 3 2.67 -16.52 5.78
N ALA A 4 3.18 -17.17 4.73
CA ALA A 4 2.84 -16.81 3.35
C ALA A 4 1.43 -17.27 2.99
N ALA A 5 1.05 -18.49 3.39
CA ALA A 5 -0.30 -19.01 3.20
C ALA A 5 -1.33 -18.20 4.01
N HIS A 6 -0.98 -17.81 5.25
CA HIS A 6 -1.85 -16.96 6.06
C HIS A 6 -2.04 -15.58 5.40
N LEU A 7 -0.96 -14.95 4.93
CA LEU A 7 -1.05 -13.68 4.22
C LEU A 7 -1.89 -13.81 2.94
N ALA A 8 -1.71 -14.89 2.16
CA ALA A 8 -2.52 -15.16 0.98
C ALA A 8 -4.01 -15.26 1.30
N SER A 9 -4.37 -15.96 2.39
CA SER A 9 -5.77 -16.04 2.82
C SER A 9 -6.35 -14.65 3.13
N LEU A 10 -5.58 -13.76 3.77
CA LEU A 10 -6.03 -12.38 4.04
C LEU A 10 -6.24 -11.59 2.74
N CYS A 11 -5.36 -11.76 1.75
CA CYS A 11 -5.48 -11.13 0.44
C CYS A 11 -6.71 -11.63 -0.33
N GLU A 12 -6.97 -12.94 -0.31
CA GLU A 12 -8.15 -13.54 -0.93
C GLU A 12 -9.44 -13.04 -0.29
N TYR A 13 -9.51 -12.98 1.04
CA TYR A 13 -10.66 -12.42 1.75
C TYR A 13 -10.86 -10.93 1.42
N ALA A 14 -9.80 -10.14 1.36
CA ALA A 14 -9.90 -8.74 0.97
C ALA A 14 -10.43 -8.56 -0.46
N LEU A 15 -9.99 -9.39 -1.41
CA LEU A 15 -10.49 -9.39 -2.79
C LEU A 15 -11.96 -9.77 -2.86
N HIS A 16 -12.35 -10.81 -2.11
CA HIS A 16 -13.74 -11.21 -2.00
C HIS A 16 -14.60 -10.05 -1.50
N GLU A 17 -14.24 -9.45 -0.37
CA GLU A 17 -14.98 -8.32 0.20
C GLU A 17 -15.02 -7.12 -0.74
N THR A 18 -13.96 -6.83 -1.48
CA THR A 18 -13.97 -5.71 -2.44
C THR A 18 -14.97 -5.94 -3.58
N LYS A 19 -15.23 -7.20 -3.96
CA LYS A 19 -16.19 -7.56 -5.02
C LYS A 19 -17.63 -7.65 -4.50
N THR A 20 -17.82 -7.97 -3.22
CA THR A 20 -19.15 -8.20 -2.63
C THR A 20 -19.68 -7.01 -1.84
N SER A 21 -18.78 -6.22 -1.26
CA SER A 21 -19.08 -5.02 -0.47
C SER A 21 -18.91 -3.77 -1.31
N GLY A 22 -19.82 -2.81 -1.15
CA GLY A 22 -19.65 -1.44 -1.66
C GLY A 22 -18.79 -0.55 -0.75
N THR A 23 -18.19 -1.11 0.30
CA THR A 23 -17.43 -0.38 1.32
C THR A 23 -15.97 -0.82 1.34
N GLY A 24 -15.07 0.14 1.59
CA GLY A 24 -13.62 -0.06 1.46
C GLY A 24 -13.09 0.31 0.08
N ARG A 25 -11.76 0.43 -0.03
CA ARG A 25 -11.08 0.70 -1.30
C ARG A 25 -9.72 0.02 -1.31
N MET A 26 -9.46 -0.79 -2.33
CA MET A 26 -8.12 -1.31 -2.59
C MET A 26 -7.28 -0.25 -3.29
N VAL A 27 -6.03 -0.13 -2.85
CA VAL A 27 -5.10 0.86 -3.37
C VAL A 27 -3.71 0.26 -3.49
N ASN A 28 -3.01 0.65 -4.56
CA ASN A 28 -1.60 0.32 -4.70
C ASN A 28 -0.79 1.18 -3.71
N TYR A 29 0.05 0.52 -2.92
CA TYR A 29 0.89 1.16 -1.92
C TYR A 29 1.87 2.18 -2.53
N ASP A 30 2.39 1.89 -3.72
CA ASP A 30 3.40 2.74 -4.38
C ASP A 30 2.85 4.12 -4.74
N THR A 31 1.55 4.18 -5.03
CA THR A 31 0.83 5.41 -5.39
C THR A 31 -0.08 5.91 -4.27
N LEU A 32 0.06 5.35 -3.06
CA LEU A 32 -0.85 5.63 -1.94
C LEU A 32 -0.94 7.12 -1.57
N PRO A 33 0.16 7.89 -1.50
CA PRO A 33 0.05 9.31 -1.17
C PRO A 33 -0.79 10.10 -2.19
N ASP A 34 -0.61 9.84 -3.48
CA ASP A 34 -1.35 10.54 -4.53
C ASP A 34 -2.82 10.08 -4.56
N ILE A 35 -3.09 8.78 -4.46
CA ILE A 35 -4.47 8.26 -4.37
C ILE A 35 -5.21 8.81 -3.15
N LEU A 36 -4.52 8.96 -2.01
CA LEU A 36 -5.11 9.56 -0.81
C LEU A 36 -5.56 11.00 -1.05
N MET A 37 -4.73 11.80 -1.74
CA MET A 37 -5.00 13.22 -1.99
C MET A 37 -6.04 13.45 -3.08
N ASP A 38 -5.94 12.71 -4.18
CA ASP A 38 -6.73 13.00 -5.38
C ASP A 38 -8.08 12.26 -5.38
N ASP A 39 -8.24 11.24 -4.53
CA ASP A 39 -9.41 10.38 -4.61
C ASP A 39 -9.96 9.95 -3.23
N ILE A 40 -9.20 9.29 -2.36
CA ILE A 40 -9.77 8.79 -1.10
C ILE A 40 -10.27 9.94 -0.23
N ILE A 41 -9.45 10.93 0.11
CA ILE A 41 -9.89 12.00 1.01
C ILE A 41 -11.04 12.81 0.38
N PRO A 42 -10.94 13.28 -0.87
CA PRO A 42 -12.02 14.03 -1.52
C PRO A 42 -13.34 13.26 -1.64
N ASN A 43 -13.29 11.98 -2.01
CA ASN A 43 -14.48 11.24 -2.43
C ASN A 43 -15.02 10.30 -1.34
N TYR A 44 -14.18 9.83 -0.41
CA TYR A 44 -14.61 8.92 0.67
C TYR A 44 -14.78 9.62 2.03
N PHE A 45 -14.03 10.69 2.30
CA PHE A 45 -14.04 11.32 3.63
C PHE A 45 -14.65 12.71 3.67
N LEU A 46 -14.68 13.44 2.55
CA LEU A 46 -15.30 14.75 2.46
C LEU A 46 -16.68 14.61 1.81
N SER A 47 -17.71 15.12 2.48
CA SER A 47 -19.10 15.05 2.01
C SER A 47 -19.40 15.91 0.78
N GLU A 48 -18.48 16.79 0.37
CA GLU A 48 -18.68 17.77 -0.71
C GLU A 48 -17.52 17.85 -1.72
N GLY A 49 -16.76 16.77 -1.92
CA GLY A 49 -15.76 16.71 -3.01
C GLY A 49 -14.63 17.74 -2.89
N GLY A 50 -14.23 18.08 -1.66
CA GLY A 50 -13.18 19.06 -1.40
C GLY A 50 -11.84 18.63 -2.01
N THR A 51 -11.17 19.55 -2.70
CA THR A 51 -9.87 19.31 -3.32
C THR A 51 -8.74 19.95 -2.52
N PHE A 52 -7.60 19.29 -2.44
CA PHE A 52 -6.39 19.92 -1.92
C PHE A 52 -5.83 20.94 -2.91
N GLY A 53 -5.42 22.11 -2.40
CA GLY A 53 -4.59 23.04 -3.17
C GLY A 53 -3.17 22.51 -3.35
N GLU A 54 -2.43 23.09 -4.30
CA GLU A 54 -1.07 22.64 -4.64
C GLU A 54 -0.11 22.71 -3.44
N ARG A 55 -0.27 23.72 -2.58
CA ARG A 55 0.54 23.85 -1.37
C ARG A 55 0.27 22.72 -0.36
N GLU A 56 -0.98 22.34 -0.20
CA GLU A 56 -1.36 21.22 0.67
C GLU A 56 -0.81 19.91 0.12
N LYS A 57 -0.90 19.68 -1.20
CA LYS A 57 -0.32 18.50 -1.86
C LYS A 57 1.20 18.43 -1.68
N GLU A 58 1.90 19.54 -1.87
CA GLU A 58 3.35 19.61 -1.66
C GLU A 58 3.74 19.30 -0.22
N ASN A 59 3.00 19.84 0.76
CA ASN A 59 3.22 19.53 2.17
C ASN A 59 3.04 18.04 2.47
N ILE A 60 1.99 17.41 1.93
CA ILE A 60 1.73 15.97 2.11
C ILE A 60 2.85 15.14 1.49
N ARG A 61 3.28 15.45 0.26
CA ARG A 61 4.41 14.76 -0.39
C ARG A 61 5.71 14.88 0.41
N ARG A 62 6.01 16.10 0.90
CA ARG A 62 7.19 16.34 1.72
C ARG A 62 7.18 15.52 3.01
N VAL A 63 6.04 15.44 3.70
CA VAL A 63 5.92 14.71 4.96
C VAL A 63 5.93 13.19 4.73
N SER A 64 5.21 12.70 3.73
CA SER A 64 5.18 11.26 3.40
C SER A 64 6.54 10.71 2.94
N GLY A 65 7.40 11.55 2.35
CA GLY A 65 8.78 11.20 2.03
C GLY A 65 9.73 11.06 3.23
N THR A 66 9.26 11.24 4.47
CA THR A 66 10.09 11.12 5.68
C THR A 66 9.81 9.83 6.47
N TYR A 67 10.87 9.19 6.95
CA TYR A 67 10.76 7.94 7.70
C TYR A 67 10.28 8.19 9.13
N SER A 68 9.09 7.67 9.47
CA SER A 68 8.43 7.90 10.76
C SER A 68 9.15 7.33 11.99
N LYS A 69 10.17 6.46 11.81
CA LYS A 69 10.95 5.87 12.92
C LYS A 69 12.28 6.58 13.20
N GLY A 70 12.45 7.82 12.76
CA GLY A 70 13.59 8.65 13.15
C GLY A 70 13.61 8.88 14.67
N ARG A 71 14.48 8.17 15.41
CA ARG A 71 14.68 8.43 16.85
C ARG A 71 15.32 9.81 17.06
N HIS A 72 14.84 10.55 18.06
CA HIS A 72 15.42 11.82 18.57
C HIS A 72 15.43 13.00 17.59
N GLY A 73 14.30 13.32 16.96
CA GLY A 73 14.14 14.57 16.20
C GLY A 73 14.93 14.65 14.90
N LYS A 74 15.61 13.56 14.50
CA LYS A 74 16.25 13.45 13.19
C LYS A 74 15.27 12.81 12.21
N THR A 75 14.63 13.64 11.40
CA THR A 75 13.98 13.20 10.17
C THR A 75 15.02 12.50 9.32
N LYS A 76 14.84 11.20 9.09
CA LYS A 76 15.60 10.46 8.09
C LYS A 76 14.79 10.48 6.80
N ALA A 77 15.46 10.71 5.68
CA ALA A 77 14.86 10.48 4.38
C ALA A 77 14.34 9.04 4.32
N TRP A 78 13.16 8.85 3.71
CA TRP A 78 12.72 7.51 3.35
C TRP A 78 13.78 6.88 2.44
N VAL A 79 14.21 5.67 2.80
CA VAL A 79 15.10 4.87 1.95
C VAL A 79 14.34 3.60 1.65
N GLU A 80 14.04 3.40 0.37
CA GLU A 80 13.44 2.17 -0.11
C GLU A 80 14.36 0.99 0.19
N ASP A 81 13.82 -0.03 0.86
CA ASP A 81 14.56 -1.22 1.25
C ASP A 81 14.04 -2.50 0.58
N SER A 82 13.08 -2.37 -0.34
CA SER A 82 12.44 -3.45 -1.10
C SER A 82 13.47 -4.30 -1.85
N ASP A 83 14.31 -3.69 -2.68
CA ASP A 83 15.36 -4.39 -3.44
C ASP A 83 16.39 -5.12 -2.57
N LYS A 84 16.69 -4.56 -1.40
CA LYS A 84 17.63 -5.17 -0.45
C LYS A 84 16.99 -6.39 0.19
N LYS A 85 15.71 -6.29 0.57
CA LYS A 85 14.93 -7.39 1.15
C LYS A 85 14.73 -8.51 0.14
N ASP A 86 14.39 -8.17 -1.11
CA ASP A 86 14.21 -9.17 -2.16
C ASP A 86 15.51 -9.93 -2.43
N ARG A 87 16.63 -9.21 -2.64
CA ARG A 87 17.95 -9.84 -2.80
C ARG A 87 18.35 -10.71 -1.61
N GLY A 88 17.99 -10.31 -0.40
CA GLY A 88 18.26 -11.06 0.84
C GLY A 88 17.30 -12.23 1.09
N ALA A 89 16.20 -12.34 0.34
CA ALA A 89 15.23 -13.41 0.52
C ALA A 89 15.80 -14.74 -0.02
N SER A 90 15.68 -15.80 0.78
CA SER A 90 16.02 -17.15 0.35
C SER A 90 15.08 -17.65 -0.74
N ASP A 91 15.55 -18.58 -1.57
CA ASP A 91 14.75 -19.17 -2.65
C ASP A 91 13.42 -19.77 -2.14
N LYS A 92 13.44 -20.35 -0.94
CA LYS A 92 12.23 -20.87 -0.29
C LYS A 92 11.20 -19.78 -0.01
N ILE A 93 11.63 -18.59 0.44
CA ILE A 93 10.73 -17.45 0.70
C ILE A 93 10.17 -16.92 -0.61
N ARG A 94 11.02 -16.74 -1.64
CA ARG A 94 10.59 -16.27 -2.96
C ARG A 94 9.59 -17.23 -3.59
N HIS A 95 9.87 -18.53 -3.53
CA HIS A 95 8.97 -19.57 -4.04
C HIS A 95 7.63 -19.57 -3.29
N ALA A 96 7.64 -19.51 -1.95
CA ALA A 96 6.40 -19.44 -1.19
C ALA A 96 5.58 -18.18 -1.53
N ALA A 97 6.22 -17.02 -1.68
CA ALA A 97 5.55 -15.79 -2.07
C ALA A 97 4.92 -15.93 -3.48
N ALA A 98 5.67 -16.43 -4.46
CA ALA A 98 5.17 -16.64 -5.81
C ALA A 98 4.01 -17.67 -5.85
N THR A 99 4.13 -18.78 -5.11
CA THR A 99 3.11 -19.82 -5.11
C THR A 99 1.80 -19.38 -4.44
N PHE A 100 1.88 -18.64 -3.32
CA PHE A 100 0.70 -18.32 -2.53
C PHE A 100 0.11 -16.93 -2.80
N LEU A 101 0.93 -15.91 -3.11
CA LEU A 101 0.45 -14.52 -3.21
C LEU A 101 0.18 -14.08 -4.64
N GLN A 102 0.83 -14.69 -5.65
CA GLN A 102 0.77 -14.21 -7.04
C GLN A 102 -0.67 -14.15 -7.57
N SER A 103 -1.49 -15.18 -7.33
CA SER A 103 -2.88 -15.20 -7.79
C SER A 103 -3.70 -14.02 -7.24
N SER A 104 -3.52 -13.68 -5.97
CA SER A 104 -4.24 -12.55 -5.36
C SER A 104 -3.72 -11.20 -5.88
N PHE A 105 -2.42 -11.11 -6.16
CA PHE A 105 -1.83 -9.91 -6.73
C PHE A 105 -2.30 -9.67 -8.17
N ASP A 106 -2.32 -10.70 -9.00
CA ASP A 106 -2.78 -10.60 -10.39
C ASP A 106 -4.27 -10.22 -10.43
N ALA A 107 -5.10 -10.85 -9.59
CA ALA A 107 -6.51 -10.50 -9.49
C ALA A 107 -6.75 -9.05 -9.05
N PHE A 108 -5.90 -8.48 -8.17
CA PHE A 108 -5.97 -7.07 -7.82
C PHE A 108 -5.64 -6.15 -9.00
N ARG A 109 -4.70 -6.54 -9.88
CA ARG A 109 -4.32 -5.74 -11.06
C ARG A 109 -5.38 -5.71 -12.16
N GLU A 110 -6.33 -6.63 -12.13
CA GLU A 110 -7.44 -6.72 -13.08
C GLU A 110 -8.71 -5.99 -12.61
N LEU A 111 -8.72 -5.44 -11.37
CA LEU A 111 -9.79 -4.58 -10.85
C LEU A 111 -9.68 -3.16 -11.41
#